data_AF-H5XFN8-F1
#
_entry.id   AF-H5XFN8-F1
#
_cell.length_a   1.000
_cell.length_b   1.000
_cell.length_c   1.000
_cell.angle_alpha   90.00
_cell.angle_beta   90.00
_cell.angle_gamma   90.00
#
_symmetry.space_group_name_H-M   'P 1'
#
loop_
_entity.id
_entity.type
_entity.pdbx_description
1 polymer ?
#
loop_
_entity_poly.entity_id
_entity_poly.type
_entity_poly.pdbx_seq_one_letter_code
_entity_poly.pdbx_strand_id
1 'polypeptide(L)'
;MSSAGADVRGLTEQLVEIARRDDVEALAGLLTRVVGPHGDRLFEPVLAELVASVVRALRRNADDREPGGTYTADLVDAADNDVDIDEVDPALRAVLRAVLAQLNDETDDARFQLSLVSADPDPLARLDALWHALLWVSVLDDTSAGRATDPD
;
A
#
# COMPACT_ATOMS: atom_id res chain seq x y z
N MET A 1 -16.76 16.19 2.52
CA MET A 1 -15.78 15.19 3.00
C MET A 1 -16.06 14.95 4.46
N SER A 2 -16.27 13.69 4.88
CA SER A 2 -16.53 13.35 6.29
C SER A 2 -15.27 13.55 7.12
N SER A 3 -15.40 14.02 8.37
CA SER A 3 -14.28 14.18 9.33
C SER A 3 -13.43 12.91 9.41
N ALA A 4 -14.07 11.74 9.43
CA ALA A 4 -13.40 10.45 9.51
C ALA A 4 -12.46 10.17 8.32
N GLY A 5 -12.80 10.64 7.11
CA GLY A 5 -11.94 10.46 5.94
C GLY A 5 -10.71 11.39 5.96
N ALA A 6 -10.86 12.58 6.53
CA ALA A 6 -9.73 13.48 6.76
C ALA A 6 -8.79 12.92 7.85
N ASP A 7 -9.37 12.30 8.89
CA ASP A 7 -8.60 11.66 9.97
C ASP A 7 -7.77 10.47 9.47
N VAL A 8 -8.34 9.63 8.60
CA VAL A 8 -7.63 8.47 8.00
C VAL A 8 -6.49 8.93 7.09
N ARG A 9 -6.72 9.95 6.27
CA ARG A 9 -5.68 10.51 5.41
C ARG A 9 -4.53 11.10 6.24
N GLY A 10 -4.85 11.92 7.24
CA GLY A 10 -3.83 12.50 8.12
C GLY A 10 -3.02 11.45 8.87
N LEU A 11 -3.68 10.37 9.34
CA LEU A 11 -2.99 9.23 9.95
C LEU A 11 -2.06 8.50 8.97
N THR A 12 -2.49 8.33 7.73
CA THR A 12 -1.70 7.68 6.66
C THR A 12 -0.48 8.53 6.28
N GLU A 13 -0.67 9.84 6.12
CA GLU A 13 0.42 10.80 5.88
C GLU A 13 1.44 10.78 7.02
N GLN A 14 0.96 10.72 8.27
CA GLN A 14 1.82 10.61 9.45
C GLN A 14 2.63 9.30 9.46
N LEU A 15 2.03 8.16 9.10
CA LEU A 15 2.74 6.88 8.98
C LEU A 15 3.89 6.97 7.95
N VAL A 16 3.62 7.55 6.78
CA VAL A 16 4.62 7.73 5.72
C VAL A 16 5.74 8.66 6.17
N GLU A 17 5.41 9.78 6.81
CA GLU A 17 6.41 10.75 7.30
C GLU A 17 7.33 10.14 8.36
N ILE A 18 6.77 9.37 9.30
CA ILE A 18 7.53 8.68 10.35
C ILE A 18 8.44 7.62 9.73
N ALA A 19 7.92 6.81 8.79
CA ALA A 19 8.71 5.79 8.11
C ALA A 19 9.90 6.39 7.35
N ARG A 20 9.73 7.55 6.71
CA ARG A 20 10.82 8.26 6.01
C ARG A 20 11.90 8.81 6.94
N ARG A 21 11.59 9.05 8.20
CA ARG A 21 12.54 9.57 9.20
C ARG A 21 13.32 8.46 9.90
N ASP A 22 13.08 7.20 9.57
CA ASP A 22 13.60 6.03 10.28
C ASP A 22 13.32 6.10 11.80
N ASP A 23 12.22 6.74 12.20
CA ASP A 23 11.80 6.83 13.60
C ASP A 23 11.03 5.56 14.00
N VAL A 24 11.82 4.50 14.24
CA VAL A 24 11.32 3.14 14.54
C VAL A 24 10.42 3.12 15.77
N GLU A 25 10.73 3.91 16.79
CA GLU A 25 9.95 3.93 18.04
C GLU A 25 8.57 4.57 17.82
N ALA A 26 8.52 5.72 17.15
CA ALA A 26 7.25 6.35 16.80
C ALA A 26 6.42 5.47 15.84
N LEU A 27 7.08 4.80 14.90
CA LEU A 27 6.43 3.91 13.94
C LEU A 27 5.80 2.70 14.62
N ALA A 28 6.53 2.04 15.51
CA ALA A 28 6.03 0.90 16.27
C ALA A 28 4.79 1.28 17.10
N GLY A 29 4.81 2.45 17.75
CA GLY A 29 3.67 2.97 18.49
C GLY A 29 2.44 3.20 17.62
N LEU A 30 2.64 3.77 16.43
CA LEU A 30 1.54 4.08 15.50
C LEU A 30 0.97 2.82 14.83
N LEU A 31 1.83 1.89 14.40
CA LEU A 31 1.43 0.60 13.85
C LEU A 31 0.63 -0.23 14.87
N THR A 32 1.06 -0.24 16.14
CA THR A 32 0.32 -0.91 17.23
C THR A 32 -1.08 -0.32 17.42
N ARG A 33 -1.24 0.99 17.23
CA ARG A 33 -2.56 1.64 17.29
C ARG A 33 -3.48 1.22 16.15
N VAL A 34 -2.94 0.98 14.97
CA VAL A 34 -3.70 0.61 13.76
C VAL A 34 -4.04 -0.89 13.74
N VAL A 35 -3.09 -1.75 14.10
CA VAL A 35 -3.23 -3.23 14.00
C VAL A 35 -3.67 -3.86 15.34
N GLY A 36 -3.53 -3.15 16.44
CA GLY A 36 -3.85 -3.66 17.78
C GLY A 36 -5.35 -3.89 18.03
N PRO A 37 -5.71 -4.45 19.19
CA PRO A 37 -7.08 -4.90 19.51
C PRO A 37 -8.18 -3.82 19.45
N HIS A 38 -7.80 -2.55 19.45
CA HIS A 38 -8.71 -1.41 19.38
C HIS A 38 -8.66 -0.71 18.01
N GLY A 39 -7.81 -1.19 17.11
CA GLY A 39 -7.50 -0.64 15.79
C GLY A 39 -8.33 -1.23 14.65
N ASP A 40 -9.18 -2.22 14.88
CA ASP A 40 -9.96 -2.90 13.84
C ASP A 40 -10.78 -1.95 12.95
N ARG A 41 -11.25 -0.82 13.51
CA ARG A 41 -11.99 0.21 12.76
C ARG A 41 -11.09 1.15 11.93
N LEU A 42 -9.80 1.17 12.21
CA LEU A 42 -8.80 2.00 11.55
C LEU A 42 -8.01 1.20 10.50
N PHE A 43 -7.83 -0.10 10.71
CA PHE A 43 -7.00 -0.95 9.86
C PHE A 43 -7.42 -0.90 8.38
N GLU A 44 -8.64 -1.31 8.05
CA GLU A 44 -9.11 -1.38 6.66
C GLU A 44 -9.07 0.01 5.97
N PRO A 45 -9.56 1.10 6.58
CA PRO A 45 -9.47 2.43 5.96
C PRO A 45 -8.04 2.92 5.74
N VAL A 46 -7.12 2.69 6.69
CA VAL A 46 -5.71 3.10 6.56
C VAL A 46 -5.03 2.29 5.46
N LEU A 47 -5.24 0.96 5.43
CA LEU A 47 -4.70 0.10 4.37
C LEU A 47 -5.24 0.53 3.00
N ALA A 48 -6.53 0.86 2.90
CA ALA A 48 -7.13 1.35 1.67
C ALA A 48 -6.52 2.68 1.19
N GLU A 49 -6.26 3.64 2.09
CA GLU A 49 -5.62 4.91 1.74
C GLU A 49 -4.15 4.72 1.35
N LEU A 50 -3.43 3.78 1.98
CA LEU A 50 -2.08 3.40 1.57
C LEU A 50 -2.07 2.79 0.16
N VAL A 51 -2.95 1.82 -0.13
CA VAL A 51 -3.10 1.26 -1.49
C VAL A 51 -3.44 2.34 -2.51
N ALA A 52 -4.38 3.24 -2.19
CA ALA A 52 -4.70 4.38 -3.06
C ALA A 52 -3.49 5.30 -3.28
N SER A 53 -2.61 5.43 -2.29
CA SER A 53 -1.37 6.21 -2.41
C SER A 53 -0.35 5.53 -3.32
N VAL A 54 -0.18 4.20 -3.20
CA VAL A 54 0.61 3.38 -4.13
C VAL A 54 0.11 3.54 -5.56
N VAL A 55 -1.19 3.36 -5.79
CA VAL A 55 -1.84 3.49 -7.10
C VAL A 55 -1.61 4.88 -7.69
N ARG A 56 -1.78 5.94 -6.89
CA ARG A 56 -1.50 7.32 -7.33
C ARG A 56 -0.04 7.51 -7.71
N ALA A 57 0.91 6.96 -6.95
CA ALA A 57 2.33 7.05 -7.25
C ALA A 57 2.69 6.28 -8.54
N LEU A 58 2.17 5.06 -8.72
CA LEU A 58 2.38 4.27 -9.94
C LEU A 58 1.81 4.96 -11.17
N ARG A 59 0.59 5.53 -11.08
CA ARG A 59 -0.02 6.30 -12.18
C ARG A 59 0.77 7.56 -12.54
N ARG A 60 1.41 8.23 -11.57
CA ARG A 60 2.32 9.36 -11.85
C ARG A 60 3.61 8.94 -12.54
N ASN A 61 4.11 7.74 -12.24
CA ASN A 61 5.36 7.22 -12.78
C ASN A 61 5.20 6.53 -14.16
N ALA A 62 3.97 6.17 -14.53
CA ALA A 62 3.64 5.59 -15.83
C ALA A 62 3.46 6.71 -16.86
N ASP A 63 4.54 7.07 -17.56
CA ASP A 63 4.50 8.01 -18.69
C ASP A 63 3.62 7.45 -19.83
N ASP A 64 2.86 8.34 -20.47
CA ASP A 64 2.14 8.17 -21.75
C ASP A 64 1.56 6.77 -22.03
N ARG A 65 0.61 6.33 -21.20
CA ARG A 65 -0.21 5.16 -21.56
C ARG A 65 -1.26 5.52 -22.60
N GLU A 66 -1.39 4.65 -23.60
CA GLU A 66 -2.56 4.62 -24.46
C GLU A 66 -3.83 4.43 -23.62
N PRO A 67 -4.91 5.17 -23.90
CA PRO A 67 -6.19 4.96 -23.25
C PRO A 67 -6.64 3.49 -23.38
N GLY A 68 -6.84 2.81 -22.24
CA GLY A 68 -7.32 1.42 -22.19
C GLY A 68 -6.25 0.34 -22.00
N GLY A 69 -5.00 0.70 -21.69
CA GLY A 69 -3.96 -0.27 -21.35
C GLY A 69 -4.18 -0.96 -20.00
N THR A 70 -3.96 -2.28 -19.95
CA THR A 70 -4.02 -3.10 -18.72
C THR A 70 -2.75 -2.94 -17.88
N TYR A 71 -2.89 -2.89 -16.55
CA TYR A 71 -1.77 -3.01 -15.62
C TYR A 71 -1.58 -4.47 -15.21
N THR A 72 -0.36 -4.99 -15.40
CA THR A 72 0.10 -6.30 -14.93
C THR A 72 1.29 -6.09 -14.00
N ALA A 73 1.60 -7.11 -13.19
CA ALA A 73 2.80 -7.14 -12.36
C ALA A 73 3.55 -8.45 -12.60
N ASP A 74 4.85 -8.33 -12.81
CA ASP A 74 5.78 -9.45 -12.80
C ASP A 74 6.43 -9.50 -11.42
N LEU A 75 6.49 -10.69 -10.83
CA LEU A 75 7.06 -10.91 -9.51
C LEU A 75 8.37 -11.66 -9.65
N VAL A 76 9.42 -11.11 -9.06
CA VAL A 76 10.75 -11.71 -9.05
C VAL A 76 11.32 -11.74 -7.64
N ASP A 77 12.15 -12.74 -7.36
CA ASP A 77 12.91 -12.81 -6.12
C ASP A 77 14.18 -11.93 -6.16
N ALA A 78 14.96 -11.94 -5.08
CA ALA A 78 16.21 -11.16 -5.00
C ALA A 78 17.31 -11.65 -5.96
N ALA A 79 17.15 -12.83 -6.55
CA ALA A 79 18.04 -13.41 -7.55
C ALA A 79 17.47 -13.28 -8.98
N ASP A 80 16.42 -12.48 -9.16
CA ASP A 80 15.75 -12.20 -10.45
C ASP A 80 15.05 -13.43 -11.06
N ASN A 81 14.67 -14.40 -10.24
CA ASN A 81 13.85 -15.54 -10.69
C ASN A 81 12.37 -15.20 -10.57
N ASP A 82 11.58 -15.60 -11.57
CA ASP A 82 10.13 -15.47 -11.55
C ASP A 82 9.52 -16.18 -10.33
N VAL A 83 8.61 -15.50 -9.64
CA VAL A 83 7.87 -16.00 -8.48
C VAL A 83 6.40 -16.12 -8.84
N ASP A 84 5.79 -17.29 -8.60
CA ASP A 84 4.35 -17.44 -8.75
C ASP A 84 3.63 -16.60 -7.69
N ILE A 85 2.57 -15.90 -8.10
CA ILE A 85 1.71 -15.13 -7.19
C ILE A 85 1.23 -15.99 -6.01
N ASP A 86 1.05 -17.29 -6.20
CA ASP A 86 0.57 -18.19 -5.15
C ASP A 86 1.62 -18.56 -4.08
N GLU A 87 2.89 -18.26 -4.34
CA GLU A 87 3.99 -18.39 -3.37
C GLU A 87 4.11 -17.16 -2.46
N VAL A 88 3.47 -16.04 -2.83
CA VAL A 88 3.45 -14.83 -2.01
C VAL A 88 2.56 -15.02 -0.79
N ASP A 89 3.02 -14.52 0.36
CA ASP A 89 2.25 -14.52 1.61
C ASP A 89 0.81 -14.03 1.39
N PRO A 90 -0.22 -14.74 1.92
CA PRO A 90 -1.61 -14.46 1.58
C PRO A 90 -2.05 -13.01 1.77
N ALA A 91 -1.61 -12.38 2.87
CA ALA A 91 -1.94 -10.99 3.17
C ALA A 91 -1.30 -10.02 2.16
N LEU A 92 -0.01 -10.22 1.84
CA LEU A 92 0.71 -9.43 0.84
C LEU A 92 0.13 -9.63 -0.57
N ARG A 93 -0.19 -10.87 -0.92
CA ARG A 93 -0.85 -11.24 -2.19
C ARG A 93 -2.17 -10.51 -2.36
N ALA A 94 -2.98 -10.42 -1.30
CA ALA A 94 -4.23 -9.68 -1.33
C ALA A 94 -4.00 -8.16 -1.51
N VAL A 95 -3.02 -7.57 -0.84
CA VAL A 95 -2.66 -6.14 -1.04
C VAL A 95 -2.20 -5.89 -2.48
N LEU A 96 -1.35 -6.75 -3.05
CA LEU A 96 -0.92 -6.64 -4.45
C LEU A 96 -2.10 -6.72 -5.41
N ARG A 97 -3.01 -7.68 -5.21
CA ARG A 97 -4.25 -7.80 -6.00
C ARG A 97 -5.14 -6.57 -5.85
N ALA A 98 -5.21 -5.96 -4.66
CA ALA A 98 -5.95 -4.72 -4.46
C ALA A 98 -5.35 -3.54 -5.23
N VAL A 99 -4.01 -3.43 -5.28
CA VAL A 99 -3.31 -2.41 -6.08
C VAL A 99 -3.61 -2.61 -7.57
N LEU A 100 -3.47 -3.84 -8.09
CA LEU A 100 -3.73 -4.16 -9.49
C LEU A 100 -5.18 -3.90 -9.88
N ALA A 101 -6.13 -4.32 -9.04
CA ALA A 101 -7.55 -4.06 -9.26
C ALA A 101 -7.84 -2.55 -9.32
N GLN A 102 -7.31 -1.76 -8.38
CA GLN A 102 -7.48 -0.29 -8.44
C GLN A 102 -6.82 0.34 -9.66
N LEU A 103 -5.64 -0.13 -10.06
CA LEU A 103 -4.96 0.37 -11.27
C LEU A 103 -5.81 0.15 -12.52
N ASN A 104 -6.51 -0.99 -12.60
CA ASN A 104 -7.41 -1.38 -13.69
C ASN A 104 -8.88 -0.94 -13.49
N ASP A 105 -9.14 -0.02 -12.54
CA ASP A 105 -10.46 0.53 -12.23
C ASP A 105 -11.51 -0.50 -11.71
N GLU A 106 -11.06 -1.66 -11.25
CA GLU A 106 -11.86 -2.75 -10.64
C GLU A 106 -12.05 -2.50 -9.13
N THR A 107 -12.80 -1.45 -8.79
CA THR A 107 -12.87 -0.94 -7.40
C THR A 107 -13.51 -1.94 -6.42
N ASP A 108 -14.48 -2.73 -6.87
CA ASP A 108 -15.14 -3.74 -6.03
C ASP A 108 -14.19 -4.90 -5.67
N ASP A 109 -13.38 -5.33 -6.64
CA ASP A 109 -12.36 -6.37 -6.43
C ASP A 109 -11.28 -5.87 -5.47
N ALA A 110 -10.84 -4.62 -5.62
CA ALA A 110 -9.91 -4.02 -4.66
C ALA A 110 -10.47 -4.01 -3.23
N ARG A 111 -11.73 -3.62 -3.05
CA ARG A 111 -12.40 -3.64 -1.75
C ARG A 111 -12.47 -5.06 -1.18
N PHE A 112 -12.84 -6.03 -2.02
CA PHE A 112 -12.90 -7.42 -1.61
C PHE A 112 -11.54 -7.91 -1.10
N GLN A 113 -10.46 -7.67 -1.84
CA GLN A 113 -9.10 -8.07 -1.40
C GLN A 113 -8.72 -7.43 -0.05
N LEU A 114 -8.99 -6.14 0.14
CA LEU A 114 -8.72 -5.46 1.42
C LEU A 114 -9.56 -6.00 2.59
N SER A 115 -10.79 -6.40 2.32
CA SER A 115 -11.65 -7.04 3.32
C SER A 115 -11.10 -8.40 3.77
N LEU A 116 -10.43 -9.16 2.89
CA LEU A 116 -9.81 -10.43 3.25
C LEU A 116 -8.68 -10.23 4.25
N VAL A 117 -7.81 -9.24 4.02
CA VAL A 117 -6.73 -8.88 4.94
C VAL A 117 -7.30 -8.40 6.27
N SER A 118 -8.35 -7.57 6.22
CA SER A 118 -8.96 -7.00 7.43
C SER A 118 -9.69 -8.03 8.28
N ALA A 119 -10.22 -9.08 7.65
CA ALA A 119 -10.85 -10.21 8.31
C ALA A 119 -9.84 -11.25 8.86
N ASP A 120 -8.55 -11.11 8.57
CA ASP A 120 -7.52 -12.03 9.06
C ASP A 120 -7.38 -11.91 10.60
N PRO A 121 -7.60 -13.00 11.35
CA PRO A 121 -7.45 -12.98 12.80
C PRO A 121 -5.99 -12.81 13.26
N ASP A 122 -5.00 -13.09 12.40
CA ASP A 122 -3.59 -12.95 12.74
C ASP A 122 -3.15 -11.46 12.68
N PRO A 123 -2.80 -10.83 13.82
CA PRO A 123 -2.29 -9.47 13.81
C PRO A 123 -0.96 -9.33 13.07
N LEU A 124 -0.13 -10.38 12.98
CA LEU A 124 1.14 -10.32 12.25
C LEU A 124 0.88 -10.25 10.74
N ALA A 125 -0.03 -11.05 10.21
CA ALA A 125 -0.42 -10.98 8.80
C ALA A 125 -0.97 -9.60 8.42
N ARG A 126 -1.79 -9.00 9.30
CA ARG A 126 -2.29 -7.62 9.14
C ARG A 126 -1.16 -6.58 9.19
N LEU A 127 -0.23 -6.74 10.12
CA LEU A 127 0.95 -5.88 10.22
C LEU A 127 1.82 -5.97 8.96
N ASP A 128 2.06 -7.18 8.45
CA ASP A 128 2.87 -7.40 7.25
C ASP A 128 2.26 -6.72 6.02
N ALA A 129 0.94 -6.85 5.82
CA ALA A 129 0.23 -6.15 4.76
C ALA A 129 0.36 -4.63 4.86
N LEU A 130 0.17 -4.08 6.06
CA LEU A 130 0.26 -2.64 6.32
C LEU A 130 1.69 -2.13 6.11
N TRP A 131 2.68 -2.87 6.59
CA TRP A 131 4.10 -2.56 6.46
C TRP A 131 4.54 -2.53 4.99
N HIS A 132 4.18 -3.54 4.20
CA HIS A 132 4.53 -3.58 2.78
C HIS A 132 3.86 -2.45 1.99
N ALA A 133 2.59 -2.16 2.25
CA ALA A 133 1.91 -1.03 1.62
C ALA A 133 2.60 0.30 1.96
N LEU A 134 3.03 0.48 3.21
CA LEU A 134 3.78 1.65 3.66
C LEU A 134 5.15 1.76 2.97
N LEU A 135 5.88 0.65 2.88
CA LEU A 135 7.18 0.57 2.21
C LEU A 135 7.07 0.92 0.72
N TRP A 136 6.03 0.42 0.03
CA TRP A 136 5.81 0.76 -1.37
C TRP A 136 5.54 2.25 -1.57
N VAL A 137 4.75 2.88 -0.71
CA VAL A 137 4.51 4.33 -0.78
C VAL A 137 5.80 5.11 -0.56
N SER A 138 6.63 4.75 0.41
CA SER A 138 7.90 5.46 0.65
C SER A 138 8.86 5.34 -0.53
N VAL A 139 9.06 4.13 -1.06
CA VAL A 139 9.96 3.86 -2.20
C VAL A 139 9.50 4.54 -3.49
N LEU A 140 8.19 4.49 -3.79
CA LEU A 140 7.65 5.06 -5.03
C LEU A 140 7.69 6.58 -5.03
N ASP A 141 7.44 7.23 -3.89
CA ASP A 141 7.54 8.68 -3.79
C ASP A 141 9.00 9.16 -3.85
N ASP A 142 9.96 8.44 -3.26
CA ASP A 142 11.39 8.76 -3.38
C ASP A 142 11.86 8.68 -4.84
N THR A 143 11.39 7.67 -5.57
CA THR A 143 11.67 7.50 -7.01
C THR A 143 11.14 8.67 -7.82
N SER A 144 9.94 9.18 -7.51
CA SER A 144 9.38 10.36 -8.15
C SER A 144 10.14 11.65 -7.80
N ALA A 145 10.64 11.78 -6.56
CA ALA A 145 11.45 12.92 -6.14
C ALA A 145 12.80 12.97 -6.86
N GLY A 146 13.46 11.81 -7.05
CA GLY A 146 14.74 11.71 -7.75
C GLY A 146 14.67 12.14 -9.23
N ARG A 147 13.57 11.83 -9.94
CA ARG A 147 13.37 12.28 -11.33
C ARG A 147 13.13 13.79 -11.46
N ALA A 148 12.51 14.43 -10.47
CA ALA A 148 12.25 15.87 -10.52
C ALA A 148 13.53 16.73 -10.40
N THR A 149 14.63 16.17 -9.90
CA THR A 149 15.91 16.85 -9.71
C THR A 149 16.91 16.67 -10.85
N ASP A 150 16.57 15.89 -11.88
CA ASP A 150 17.40 15.69 -13.07
C ASP A 150 16.77 16.46 -14.25
N PRO A 151 17.16 17.73 -14.50
CA PRO A 151 16.78 18.44 -15.71
C PRO A 151 17.70 17.99 -16.85
N ASP A 152 17.12 17.43 -17.91
CA ASP A 152 17.78 17.34 -19.23
C ASP A 152 18.30 18.71 -19.70
#